data_AF-A0A522C306-F1
#
_entry.id   AF-A0A522C306-F1
#
_cell.length_a   1.000
_cell.length_b   1.000
_cell.length_c   1.000
_cell.angle_alpha   90.00
_cell.angle_beta   90.00
_cell.angle_gamma   90.00
#
_symmetry.space_group_name_H-M   'P 1'
#
loop_
_entity.id
_entity.type
_entity.pdbx_description
1 polymer ?
#
loop_
_entity_poly.entity_id
_entity_poly.type
_entity_poly.pdbx_seq_one_letter_code
_entity_poly.pdbx_strand_id
1 'polypeptide(L)'
;MTAAVILLAAFVTAAVSGVLGMAGGLLLLGVLLLVLPATVAFVVHGLLQLVSNGWRAVLQRRHLQWQVVGWYSLGALAAGLLVALVRYTPDKALTYLLLGLVPMLVWLPRERMHLDAARPAHAVLAGLLVTAVNLTAGVAGPLLDVFFVRTTLGRHAVVATKAGTQV
;
A
#
# COMPACT_ATOMS: atom_id res chain seq x y z
N MET A 1 7.82 -2.36 27.24
CA MET A 1 8.61 -1.54 26.29
C MET A 1 8.12 -1.68 24.86
N THR A 2 7.92 -2.91 24.34
CA THR A 2 7.47 -3.16 22.96
C THR A 2 6.18 -2.44 22.55
N ALA A 3 5.14 -2.46 23.40
CA ALA A 3 3.88 -1.79 23.09
C ALA A 3 4.03 -0.26 22.92
N ALA A 4 4.86 0.38 23.76
CA ALA A 4 5.12 1.82 23.65
C ALA A 4 5.84 2.15 22.33
N VAL A 5 6.80 1.32 21.92
CA VAL A 5 7.48 1.48 20.61
C VAL A 5 6.50 1.35 19.46
N ILE A 6 5.62 0.34 19.49
CA ILE A 6 4.61 0.13 18.45
C ILE A 6 3.65 1.32 18.37
N LEU A 7 3.12 1.80 19.51
CA LEU A 7 2.19 2.93 19.55
C LEU A 7 2.84 4.23 19.05
N LEU A 8 4.07 4.51 19.49
CA LEU A 8 4.80 5.69 19.05
C LEU A 8 5.12 5.62 17.56
N ALA A 9 5.61 4.47 17.08
CA ALA A 9 5.89 4.26 15.66
C ALA A 9 4.61 4.38 14.83
N ALA A 10 3.51 3.77 15.25
CA ALA A 10 2.21 3.89 14.58
C ALA A 10 1.74 5.34 14.50
N PHE A 11 1.85 6.11 15.59
CA PHE A 11 1.47 7.52 15.61
C PHE A 11 2.33 8.37 14.66
N VAL A 12 3.66 8.28 14.77
CA VAL A 12 4.59 9.04 13.94
C VAL A 12 4.42 8.69 12.46
N THR A 13 4.34 7.39 12.14
CA THR A 13 4.22 6.93 10.76
C THR A 13 2.84 7.21 10.16
N ALA A 14 1.77 7.20 10.95
CA ALA A 14 0.45 7.68 10.52
C ALA A 14 0.50 9.17 10.18
N ALA A 15 1.16 10.00 10.98
CA ALA A 15 1.35 11.43 10.68
C ALA A 15 2.15 11.62 9.38
N VAL A 16 3.26 10.88 9.20
CA VAL A 16 4.05 10.90 7.96
C VAL A 16 3.21 10.48 6.75
N SER A 17 2.41 9.41 6.87
CA SER A 17 1.47 9.00 5.81
C SER A 17 0.39 10.04 5.53
N GLY A 18 -0.06 10.77 6.54
CA GLY A 18 -1.02 11.86 6.37
C GLY A 18 -0.44 13.03 5.56
N VAL A 19 0.82 13.40 5.82
CA VAL A 19 1.50 14.51 5.12
C VAL A 19 2.01 14.12 3.73
N LEU A 20 2.67 12.96 3.63
CA LEU A 20 3.33 12.51 2.39
C LEU A 20 2.46 11.57 1.53
N GLY A 21 1.30 11.16 2.04
CA GLY A 21 0.33 10.31 1.32
C GLY A 21 0.61 8.81 1.37
N MET A 22 1.86 8.30 1.38
CA MET A 22 2.11 6.84 1.34
C MET A 22 3.39 6.33 2.02
N ALA A 23 4.27 7.19 2.55
CA ALA A 23 5.59 6.77 3.01
C ALA A 23 5.59 6.04 4.39
N GLY A 24 4.63 6.32 5.26
CA GLY A 24 4.70 5.86 6.65
C GLY A 24 4.57 4.35 6.82
N GLY A 25 3.87 3.65 5.92
CA GLY A 25 3.74 2.19 6.01
C GLY A 25 5.09 1.46 5.97
N LEU A 26 6.03 1.97 5.16
CA LEU A 26 7.35 1.36 5.01
C LEU A 26 8.16 1.46 6.29
N LEU A 27 8.15 2.64 6.88
CA LEU A 27 8.80 2.92 8.16
C LEU A 27 8.18 2.07 9.27
N LEU A 28 6.85 1.99 9.31
CA LEU A 28 6.13 1.22 10.32
C LEU A 28 6.52 -0.26 10.27
N LEU A 29 6.47 -0.88 9.08
CA LEU A 29 6.82 -2.29 8.95
C LEU A 29 8.28 -2.55 9.33
N GLY A 30 9.20 -1.68 8.92
CA GLY A 30 10.60 -1.75 9.31
C GLY A 30 10.77 -1.79 10.83
N VAL A 31 10.09 -0.90 11.56
CA VAL A 31 10.11 -0.89 13.03
C VAL A 31 9.46 -2.15 13.63
N LEU A 32 8.32 -2.59 13.08
CA LEU A 32 7.63 -3.78 13.58
C LEU A 32 8.50 -5.05 13.44
N LEU A 33 9.25 -5.20 12.35
CA LEU A 33 10.13 -6.35 12.13
C LEU A 33 11.33 -6.40 13.09
N LEU A 34 11.71 -5.27 13.70
CA LEU A 34 12.75 -5.23 14.74
C LEU A 34 12.26 -5.82 16.07
N VAL A 35 10.96 -5.70 16.36
CA VAL A 35 10.40 -6.02 17.69
C VAL A 35 9.39 -7.17 17.69
N LEU A 36 8.94 -7.63 16.53
CA LEU A 36 7.98 -8.73 16.36
C LEU A 36 8.50 -9.82 15.40
N PRO A 37 8.01 -11.06 15.51
CA PRO A 37 8.13 -12.05 14.43
C PRO A 37 7.47 -11.56 13.14
N ALA A 38 7.96 -12.00 11.97
CA ALA A 38 7.52 -11.49 10.67
C ALA A 38 6.01 -11.59 10.46
N THR A 39 5.42 -12.77 10.70
CA THR A 39 3.97 -12.98 10.58
C THR A 39 3.16 -12.03 11.45
N VAL A 40 3.58 -11.82 12.71
CA VAL A 40 2.90 -10.92 13.65
C VAL A 40 3.07 -9.47 13.19
N ALA A 41 4.25 -9.09 12.71
CA ALA A 41 4.52 -7.76 12.17
C ALA A 41 3.59 -7.45 11.00
N PHE A 42 3.40 -8.37 10.05
CA PHE A 42 2.50 -8.17 8.91
C PHE A 42 1.03 -8.01 9.34
N VAL A 43 0.55 -8.81 10.30
CA VAL A 43 -0.82 -8.69 10.80
C VAL A 43 -1.03 -7.35 11.49
N VAL A 44 -0.14 -6.96 12.41
CA VAL A 44 -0.20 -5.67 13.11
C VAL A 44 -0.09 -4.52 12.12
N HIS A 45 0.83 -4.61 11.16
CA HIS A 45 1.00 -3.63 10.10
C HIS A 45 -0.29 -3.46 9.29
N GLY A 46 -0.88 -4.56 8.82
CA GLY A 46 -2.13 -4.54 8.05
C GLY A 46 -3.27 -3.86 8.79
N LEU A 47 -3.46 -4.18 10.07
CA LEU A 47 -4.50 -3.54 10.90
C LEU A 47 -4.27 -2.04 11.08
N LEU A 48 -3.04 -1.62 11.36
CA LEU A 48 -2.70 -0.20 11.50
C LEU A 48 -2.87 0.56 10.18
N GLN A 49 -2.49 -0.06 9.06
CA GLN A 49 -2.67 0.53 7.73
C GLN A 49 -4.15 0.62 7.34
N LEU A 50 -4.95 -0.40 7.65
CA LEU A 50 -6.40 -0.38 7.44
C LEU A 50 -7.04 0.82 8.15
N VAL A 51 -6.68 1.06 9.41
CA VAL A 51 -7.21 2.19 10.18
C VAL A 51 -6.70 3.53 9.63
N SER A 52 -5.39 3.64 9.38
CA SER A 52 -4.77 4.88 8.88
C SER A 52 -5.29 5.28 7.49
N ASN A 53 -5.28 4.36 6.53
CA ASN A 53 -5.78 4.60 5.18
C ASN A 53 -7.31 4.69 5.15
N GLY A 54 -7.99 3.89 5.96
CA GLY A 54 -9.45 3.94 6.11
C GLY A 54 -9.93 5.30 6.59
N TRP A 55 -9.28 5.86 7.61
CA TRP A 55 -9.63 7.20 8.08
C TRP A 55 -9.41 8.27 7.01
N ARG A 56 -8.29 8.20 6.26
CA ARG A 56 -8.02 9.09 5.12
C ARG A 56 -9.07 8.95 4.01
N ALA A 57 -9.49 7.73 3.70
CA ALA A 57 -10.53 7.47 2.72
C ALA A 57 -11.89 8.03 3.18
N VAL A 58 -12.23 7.89 4.46
CA VAL A 58 -13.46 8.45 5.06
C VAL A 58 -13.47 9.97 4.99
N LEU A 59 -12.39 10.63 5.41
CA LEU A 59 -12.27 12.10 5.35
C LEU A 59 -12.39 12.63 3.92
N GLN A 60 -11.80 11.93 2.95
CA GLN A 60 -11.75 12.31 1.54
C GLN A 60 -12.85 11.65 0.70
N ARG A 61 -13.89 11.08 1.31
CA ARG A 61 -14.88 10.22 0.64
C ARG A 61 -15.59 10.86 -0.56
N ARG A 62 -15.72 12.19 -0.56
CA ARG A 62 -16.33 12.97 -1.65
C ARG A 62 -15.47 13.01 -2.92
N HIS A 63 -14.17 12.73 -2.79
CA HIS A 63 -13.21 12.75 -3.90
C HIS A 63 -12.83 11.34 -4.38
N LEU A 64 -13.31 10.29 -3.70
CA LEU A 64 -13.06 8.90 -4.08
C LEU A 64 -13.63 8.59 -5.46
N GLN A 65 -12.78 8.04 -6.33
CA GLN A 65 -13.21 7.49 -7.60
C GLN A 65 -13.65 6.05 -7.40
N TRP A 66 -14.91 5.85 -7.01
CA TRP A 66 -15.47 4.53 -6.69
C TRP A 66 -15.36 3.50 -7.82
N GLN A 67 -15.40 3.95 -9.07
CA GLN A 67 -15.16 3.07 -10.22
C GLN A 67 -13.74 2.48 -10.19
N VAL A 68 -12.72 3.30 -9.93
CA VAL A 68 -11.33 2.85 -9.81
C VAL A 68 -11.17 1.90 -8.63
N VAL A 69 -11.76 2.24 -7.47
CA VAL A 69 -11.73 1.38 -6.27
C VAL A 69 -12.37 0.03 -6.58
N GLY A 70 -13.55 0.01 -7.22
CA GLY A 70 -14.22 -1.24 -7.58
C GLY A 70 -13.39 -2.15 -8.49
N TRP A 71 -12.82 -1.61 -9.57
CA TRP A 71 -11.95 -2.36 -10.48
C TRP A 71 -10.66 -2.82 -9.79
N TYR A 72 -10.04 -1.97 -8.98
CA TYR A 72 -8.87 -2.31 -8.18
C TYR A 72 -9.17 -3.46 -7.22
N SER A 73 -10.32 -3.44 -6.54
CA SER A 73 -10.71 -4.48 -5.59
C SER A 73 -10.81 -5.85 -6.24
N LEU A 74 -11.22 -5.95 -7.52
CA LEU A 74 -11.22 -7.24 -8.23
C LEU A 74 -9.80 -7.83 -8.36
N GLY A 75 -8.83 -7.00 -8.75
CA GLY A 75 -7.43 -7.40 -8.81
C GLY A 75 -6.85 -7.73 -7.44
N ALA A 76 -7.18 -6.93 -6.42
CA ALA A 76 -6.73 -7.13 -5.05
C ALA A 76 -7.27 -8.44 -4.46
N LEU A 77 -8.54 -8.77 -4.71
CA LEU A 77 -9.14 -10.04 -4.31
C LEU A 77 -8.44 -11.22 -4.99
N ALA A 78 -8.15 -11.12 -6.29
CA ALA A 78 -7.41 -12.14 -7.01
C ALA A 78 -5.99 -12.34 -6.43
N ALA A 79 -5.26 -11.26 -6.14
CA ALA A 79 -3.96 -11.33 -5.48
C ALA A 79 -4.04 -11.99 -4.10
N GLY A 80 -5.01 -11.59 -3.28
CA GLY A 80 -5.23 -12.16 -1.95
C GLY A 80 -5.52 -13.66 -2.01
N LEU A 81 -6.38 -14.09 -2.94
CA LEU A 81 -6.66 -15.51 -3.17
C LEU A 81 -5.42 -16.27 -3.61
N LEU A 82 -4.65 -15.75 -4.57
CA LEU A 82 -3.42 -16.39 -5.05
C LEU A 82 -2.39 -16.56 -3.93
N VAL A 83 -2.15 -15.51 -3.14
CA VAL A 83 -1.23 -15.55 -1.99
C VAL A 83 -1.71 -16.54 -0.92
N ALA A 84 -3.02 -16.58 -0.66
CA ALA A 84 -3.62 -17.52 0.29
C ALA A 84 -3.49 -18.99 -0.20
N LEU A 85 -3.69 -19.25 -1.49
CA LEU A 85 -3.58 -20.58 -2.08
C LEU A 85 -2.17 -21.16 -1.98
N VAL A 86 -1.14 -20.32 -2.18
CA VAL A 86 0.26 -20.74 -2.01
C VAL A 86 0.72 -20.77 -0.55
N ARG A 87 -0.14 -20.37 0.40
CA ARG A 87 0.14 -20.33 1.84
C ARG A 87 1.44 -19.58 2.17
N TYR A 88 1.66 -18.45 1.49
CA TYR A 88 2.87 -17.66 1.68
C TYR A 88 3.02 -17.25 3.16
N THR A 89 4.24 -17.39 3.68
CA THR A 89 4.61 -16.92 5.01
C THR A 89 5.73 -15.89 4.88
N PRO A 90 5.59 -14.70 5.49
CA PRO A 90 6.62 -13.68 5.38
C PRO A 90 7.91 -14.10 6.07
N ASP A 91 9.02 -14.08 5.33
CA ASP A 91 10.38 -14.22 5.86
C ASP A 91 10.99 -12.84 6.16
N LYS A 92 11.74 -12.70 7.27
CA LYS A 92 12.33 -11.41 7.65
C LYS A 92 13.38 -10.94 6.64
N ALA A 93 14.26 -11.83 6.17
CA ALA A 93 15.35 -11.45 5.29
C ALA A 93 14.81 -11.01 3.93
N LEU A 94 13.87 -11.78 3.36
CA LEU A 94 13.18 -11.40 2.13
C LEU A 94 12.39 -10.10 2.30
N THR A 95 11.67 -9.93 3.41
CA THR A 95 10.90 -8.70 3.64
C THR A 95 11.80 -7.47 3.71
N TYR A 96 12.94 -7.52 4.42
CA TYR A 96 13.86 -6.39 4.47
C TYR A 96 14.51 -6.09 3.12
N LEU A 97 14.86 -7.13 2.34
CA LEU A 97 15.35 -6.95 0.98
C LEU A 97 14.30 -6.23 0.12
N LEU A 98 13.06 -6.69 0.16
CA LEU A 98 11.96 -6.07 -0.60
C LEU A 98 11.65 -4.66 -0.09
N LEU A 99 11.75 -4.40 1.21
CA LEU A 99 11.59 -3.07 1.81
C LEU A 99 12.61 -2.06 1.25
N GLY A 100 13.83 -2.52 0.94
CA GLY A 100 14.86 -1.72 0.27
C GLY A 100 14.63 -1.58 -1.24
N LEU A 101 14.13 -2.63 -1.91
CA LEU A 101 13.98 -2.66 -3.36
C LEU A 101 12.71 -1.97 -3.88
N VAL A 102 11.58 -2.10 -3.19
CA VAL A 102 10.29 -1.53 -3.65
C VAL A 102 10.35 0.00 -3.85
N PRO A 103 10.99 0.79 -2.96
CA PRO A 103 11.16 2.23 -3.18
C PRO A 103 11.95 2.57 -4.45
N MET A 104 12.82 1.68 -4.92
CA MET A 104 13.62 1.90 -6.13
C MET A 104 12.75 1.96 -7.40
N LEU A 105 11.50 1.50 -7.34
CA LEU A 105 10.50 1.65 -8.41
C LEU A 105 10.22 3.12 -8.76
N VAL A 106 10.57 4.07 -7.88
CA VAL A 106 10.44 5.50 -8.15
C VAL A 106 11.26 5.93 -9.38
N TRP A 107 12.39 5.26 -9.65
CA TRP A 107 13.30 5.56 -10.77
C TRP A 107 12.95 4.82 -12.07
N LEU A 108 11.89 4.01 -12.07
CA LEU A 108 11.44 3.35 -13.29
C LEU A 108 11.06 4.42 -14.35
N PRO A 109 11.48 4.28 -15.62
CA PRO A 109 11.28 5.30 -16.64
C PRO A 109 9.80 5.43 -17.00
N ARG A 110 9.12 6.34 -16.30
CA ARG A 110 7.66 6.55 -16.34
C ARG A 110 7.16 7.03 -17.70
N GLU A 111 8.05 7.53 -18.54
CA GLU A 111 7.75 7.92 -19.94
C GLU A 111 7.47 6.72 -20.83
N ARG A 112 8.00 5.54 -20.49
CA ARG A 112 7.76 4.30 -21.25
C ARG A 112 6.56 3.51 -20.75
N MET A 113 5.98 3.92 -19.61
CA MET A 113 4.89 3.21 -18.94
C MET A 113 3.63 4.07 -18.95
N HIS A 114 2.70 3.75 -19.84
CA HIS A 114 1.42 4.45 -19.96
C HIS A 114 0.34 3.81 -19.07
N LEU A 115 0.67 3.58 -17.80
CA LEU A 115 -0.26 3.06 -16.80
C LEU A 115 -1.13 4.20 -16.25
N ASP A 116 -2.41 3.89 -16.07
CA ASP A 116 -3.44 4.88 -15.74
C ASP A 116 -4.55 4.19 -14.93
N ALA A 117 -4.55 4.43 -13.62
CA ALA A 117 -5.52 3.86 -12.70
C ALA A 117 -6.99 4.22 -13.03
N ALA A 118 -7.24 5.26 -13.83
CA ALA A 118 -8.61 5.60 -14.25
C ALA A 118 -9.18 4.60 -15.27
N ARG A 119 -8.34 3.78 -15.91
CA ARG A 119 -8.77 2.77 -16.88
C ARG A 119 -9.08 1.45 -16.17
N PRO A 120 -10.24 0.80 -16.42
CA PRO A 120 -10.64 -0.43 -15.74
C PRO A 120 -9.59 -1.54 -15.73
N ALA A 121 -9.02 -1.87 -16.90
CA ALA A 121 -8.01 -2.94 -17.01
C ALA A 121 -6.73 -2.63 -16.22
N HIS A 122 -6.30 -1.36 -16.21
CA HIS A 122 -5.14 -0.92 -15.45
C HIS A 122 -5.42 -0.87 -13.95
N ALA A 123 -6.64 -0.52 -13.54
CA ALA A 123 -7.06 -0.56 -12.15
C ALA A 123 -7.05 -1.99 -11.61
N VAL A 124 -7.58 -2.96 -12.37
CA VAL A 124 -7.49 -4.40 -12.02
C VAL A 124 -6.03 -4.83 -11.92
N LEU A 125 -5.19 -4.47 -12.90
CA LEU A 125 -3.76 -4.80 -12.89
C LEU A 125 -3.04 -4.16 -11.69
N ALA A 126 -3.35 -2.91 -11.35
CA ALA A 126 -2.84 -2.24 -10.17
C ALA A 126 -3.26 -3.00 -8.91
N GLY A 127 -4.55 -3.35 -8.80
CA GLY A 127 -5.08 -4.15 -7.71
C GLY A 127 -4.32 -5.45 -7.50
N LEU A 128 -4.06 -6.17 -8.60
CA LEU A 128 -3.33 -7.43 -8.58
C LEU A 128 -1.87 -7.23 -8.12
N LEU A 129 -1.13 -6.35 -8.81
CA LEU A 129 0.32 -6.19 -8.58
C LEU A 129 0.62 -5.51 -7.24
N VAL A 130 -0.09 -4.42 -6.93
CA VAL A 130 0.11 -3.65 -5.70
C VAL A 130 -0.26 -4.50 -4.49
N THR A 131 -1.39 -5.23 -4.53
CA THR A 131 -1.78 -6.10 -3.41
C THR A 131 -0.85 -7.29 -3.26
N ALA A 132 -0.40 -7.93 -4.36
CA ALA A 132 0.58 -9.01 -4.29
C ALA A 132 1.90 -8.55 -3.65
N VAL A 133 2.43 -7.40 -4.06
CA VAL A 133 3.62 -6.80 -3.45
C VAL A 133 3.34 -6.41 -1.99
N ASN A 134 2.18 -5.84 -1.68
CA ASN A 134 1.85 -5.47 -0.30
C ASN A 134 1.74 -6.69 0.63
N LEU A 135 1.20 -7.81 0.16
CA LEU A 135 1.10 -9.04 0.97
C LEU A 135 2.43 -9.78 1.13
N THR A 136 3.40 -9.55 0.25
CA THR A 136 4.71 -10.25 0.26
C THR A 136 5.85 -9.40 0.80
N ALA A 137 5.93 -8.14 0.38
CA ALA A 137 6.92 -7.14 0.79
C ALA A 137 6.42 -6.22 1.92
N GLY A 138 5.10 -6.22 2.18
CA GLY A 138 4.48 -5.40 3.22
C GLY A 138 4.27 -3.93 2.86
N VAL A 139 4.88 -3.43 1.78
CA VAL A 139 4.61 -2.10 1.21
C VAL A 139 4.64 -2.12 -0.30
N ALA A 140 3.68 -1.43 -0.92
CA ALA A 140 3.61 -1.25 -2.38
C ALA A 140 3.27 0.18 -2.83
N GLY A 141 3.39 1.18 -1.95
CA GLY A 141 3.07 2.58 -2.25
C GLY A 141 3.76 3.15 -3.50
N PRO A 142 5.08 3.00 -3.65
CA PRO A 142 5.80 3.41 -4.86
C PRO A 142 5.31 2.75 -6.14
N LEU A 143 4.88 1.48 -6.07
CA LEU A 143 4.29 0.79 -7.21
C LEU A 143 2.92 1.37 -7.57
N LEU A 144 2.08 1.65 -6.56
CA LEU A 144 0.79 2.30 -6.76
C LEU A 144 0.95 3.69 -7.40
N ASP A 145 1.99 4.44 -7.04
CA ASP A 145 2.28 5.74 -7.64
C ASP A 145 2.49 5.67 -9.16
N VAL A 146 3.08 4.59 -9.68
CA VAL A 146 3.29 4.41 -11.12
C VAL A 146 1.96 4.44 -11.89
N PHE A 147 0.89 3.90 -11.31
CA PHE A 147 -0.44 3.88 -11.92
C PHE A 147 -1.19 5.21 -11.81
N PHE A 148 -0.84 6.07 -10.85
CA PHE A 148 -1.57 7.31 -10.58
C PHE A 148 -0.91 8.57 -11.17
N VAL A 149 0.38 8.52 -11.49
CA VAL A 149 1.17 9.72 -11.85
C VAL A 149 0.72 10.38 -13.16
N ARG A 150 0.17 9.59 -14.12
CA ARG A 150 -0.29 10.08 -15.44
C ARG A 150 -1.81 10.04 -15.60
N THR A 151 -2.54 9.87 -14.51
CA THR A 151 -4.02 9.89 -14.54
C THR A 151 -4.51 11.31 -14.85
N THR A 152 -5.70 11.43 -15.45
CA THR A 152 -6.38 12.72 -15.63
C THR A 152 -7.09 13.21 -14.36
N LEU A 153 -6.96 12.46 -13.25
CA LEU A 153 -7.61 12.77 -11.98
C LEU A 153 -6.96 13.98 -11.31
N GLY A 154 -7.79 14.86 -10.73
CA GLY A 154 -7.30 15.98 -9.92
C GLY A 154 -6.58 15.51 -8.64
N ARG A 155 -5.70 16.34 -8.09
CA ARG A 155 -4.87 16.02 -6.91
C ARG A 155 -5.65 15.42 -5.72
N HIS A 156 -6.82 15.95 -5.40
CA HIS A 156 -7.67 15.43 -4.30
C HIS A 156 -8.21 14.04 -4.61
N ALA A 157 -8.62 13.79 -5.87
CA ALA A 157 -9.08 12.49 -6.31
C ALA A 157 -7.95 11.44 -6.31
N VAL A 158 -6.73 11.82 -6.69
CA VAL A 158 -5.55 10.94 -6.59
C VAL A 158 -5.28 10.53 -5.14
N VAL A 159 -5.19 11.50 -4.23
CA VAL A 159 -4.90 11.22 -2.81
C VAL A 159 -6.02 10.40 -2.16
N ALA A 160 -7.28 10.75 -2.44
CA ALA A 160 -8.44 10.03 -1.92
C ALA A 160 -8.48 8.59 -2.43
N THR A 161 -8.36 8.40 -3.75
CA THR A 161 -8.50 7.08 -4.39
C THR A 161 -7.36 6.15 -4.00
N LYS A 162 -6.12 6.64 -3.91
CA LYS A 162 -5.00 5.85 -3.36
C LYS A 162 -5.30 5.35 -1.95
N ALA A 163 -5.79 6.23 -1.07
CA ALA A 163 -6.18 5.83 0.28
C ALA A 163 -7.29 4.78 0.24
N GLY A 164 -8.33 4.97 -0.59
CA GLY A 164 -9.44 4.02 -0.74
C GLY A 164 -9.03 2.64 -1.30
N THR A 165 -8.01 2.57 -2.15
CA THR A 165 -7.47 1.30 -2.68
C THR A 165 -6.55 0.57 -1.71
N GLN A 166 -6.13 1.21 -0.61
CA GLN A 166 -5.20 0.66 0.38
C GLN A 166 -5.89 0.32 1.71
N VAL A 167 -7.20 0.04 1.65
CA VAL A 167 -8.08 -0.40 2.74
C VAL A 167 -8.54 -1.81 2.39
#